data_AF-A0A350UC00-F1
#
_entry.id   AF-A0A350UC00-F1
#
_cell.length_a   1.000
_cell.length_b   1.000
_cell.length_c   1.000
_cell.angle_alpha   90.00
_cell.angle_beta   90.00
_cell.angle_gamma   90.00
#
_symmetry.space_group_name_H-M   'P 1'
#
loop_
_entity.id
_entity.type
_entity.pdbx_description
1 polymer ?
#
loop_
_entity_poly.entity_id
_entity_poly.type
_entity_poly.pdbx_seq_one_letter_code
_entity_poly.pdbx_strand_id
1 'polypeptide(L)'
;MQLLVKNAKLRERDTLTDIAIDKGVIVEIAPQLSYPAQTVIDARGALVTPSLIDPHIHLDKVNIFDVVRKNVSGTLKEAIEIIWDKKKDYTTEDILTRAEDVLLRALKNGTLNMRSHVDVDTIGGLKPLEGVKALREKYRHVMDLQLVAFPQEGILKDPGCEALMWQAMEAGADVVGGMPANEHSPDDSRAHVRICFDIAEKYDADIDMHVDETDDPFYRTLEMIADEALKRGWIGRVTAGHTCALAAYDDHYASYVIEKCAKAQVRFITNPVTNLLLQGRLDKQPIRRGITRVKELLDAGILVSFGQDCVKDTFYPYGSADMLQVANVTAHAAQMSLPPEIETVYDMVTTTAAEILKLKDYGLDVGKKANLVVVNAKDARDAIRLTPERLFVIREGKIVAKTTVETGLFI
;
A
#
# COMPACT_ATOMS: atom_id res chain seq x y z
N MET A 1 -0.30 33.13 -9.82
CA MET A 1 -0.46 31.71 -9.45
C MET A 1 0.66 30.90 -10.05
N GLN A 2 1.16 29.91 -9.33
CA GLN A 2 2.12 28.94 -9.84
C GLN A 2 1.50 28.08 -10.95
N LEU A 3 0.31 27.52 -10.70
CA LEU A 3 -0.36 26.61 -11.60
C LEU A 3 -1.88 26.83 -11.54
N LEU A 4 -2.55 26.74 -12.68
CA LEU A 4 -4.01 26.74 -12.77
C LEU A 4 -4.46 25.52 -13.58
N VAL A 5 -5.23 24.64 -12.94
CA VAL A 5 -5.89 23.52 -13.62
C VAL A 5 -7.30 23.96 -14.01
N LYS A 6 -7.63 23.89 -15.29
CA LYS A 6 -8.89 24.31 -15.89
C LYS A 6 -9.79 23.11 -16.18
N ASN A 7 -11.10 23.32 -16.10
CA ASN A 7 -12.11 22.36 -16.58
C ASN A 7 -11.96 20.95 -15.95
N ALA A 8 -11.58 20.88 -14.68
CA ALA A 8 -11.42 19.64 -13.93
C ALA A 8 -12.78 19.06 -13.50
N LYS A 9 -12.96 17.75 -13.68
CA LYS A 9 -14.07 16.99 -13.10
C LYS A 9 -13.63 16.44 -11.74
N LEU A 10 -14.31 16.83 -10.66
CA LEU A 10 -14.07 16.29 -9.31
C LEU A 10 -15.12 15.23 -8.99
N ARG A 11 -14.77 14.23 -8.16
CA ARG A 11 -15.68 13.12 -7.79
C ARG A 11 -16.96 13.61 -7.11
N GLU A 12 -16.85 14.60 -6.23
CA GLU A 12 -17.95 15.14 -5.42
C GLU A 12 -18.75 16.26 -6.11
N ARG A 13 -18.43 16.61 -7.36
CA ARG A 13 -19.04 17.75 -8.05
C ARG A 13 -19.52 17.40 -9.45
N ASP A 14 -20.74 17.81 -9.77
CA ASP A 14 -21.30 17.59 -11.11
C ASP A 14 -20.70 18.53 -12.16
N THR A 15 -20.48 19.78 -11.78
CA THR A 15 -19.96 20.82 -12.66
C THR A 15 -18.44 20.77 -12.78
N LEU A 16 -17.93 21.16 -13.94
CA LEU A 16 -16.48 21.39 -14.12
C LEU A 16 -16.01 22.55 -13.23
N THR A 17 -14.76 22.45 -12.79
CA THR A 17 -14.15 23.40 -11.86
C THR A 17 -12.72 23.72 -12.26
N ASP A 18 -12.27 24.89 -11.85
CA ASP A 18 -10.87 25.31 -11.93
C ASP A 18 -10.23 25.19 -10.54
N ILE A 19 -8.95 24.82 -10.50
CA ILE A 19 -8.14 24.67 -9.28
C ILE A 19 -6.93 25.60 -9.41
N ALA A 20 -6.89 26.65 -8.58
CA ALA A 20 -5.75 27.55 -8.49
C ALA A 20 -4.75 27.05 -7.44
N ILE A 21 -3.48 27.04 -7.82
CA ILE A 21 -2.37 26.57 -6.98
C ILE A 21 -1.30 27.65 -6.93
N ASP A 22 -0.83 27.96 -5.72
CA ASP A 22 0.26 28.89 -5.47
C ASP A 22 1.14 28.38 -4.34
N LYS A 23 2.46 28.51 -4.49
CA LYS A 23 3.45 28.08 -3.49
C LYS A 23 3.22 26.65 -2.98
N GLY A 24 2.84 25.76 -3.90
CA GLY A 24 2.61 24.35 -3.64
C GLY A 24 1.33 23.97 -2.89
N VAL A 25 0.42 24.92 -2.64
CA VAL A 25 -0.87 24.65 -1.99
C VAL A 25 -2.05 25.03 -2.89
N ILE A 26 -3.19 24.38 -2.68
CA ILE A 26 -4.45 24.72 -3.33
C ILE A 26 -4.98 26.00 -2.68
N VAL A 27 -5.12 27.08 -3.43
CA VAL A 27 -5.57 28.38 -2.89
C VAL A 27 -7.04 28.67 -3.17
N GLU A 28 -7.60 28.09 -4.23
CA GLU A 28 -9.02 28.26 -4.57
C GLU A 28 -9.52 27.15 -5.49
N ILE A 29 -10.77 26.73 -5.30
CA ILE A 29 -11.49 25.80 -6.19
C ILE A 29 -12.86 26.40 -6.51
N ALA A 30 -13.08 26.83 -7.76
CA ALA A 30 -14.33 27.45 -8.18
C ALA A 30 -14.69 27.10 -9.63
N PRO A 31 -15.95 27.26 -10.07
CA PRO A 31 -16.37 26.89 -11.44
C PRO A 31 -15.57 27.55 -12.56
N GLN A 32 -15.13 28.80 -12.35
CA GLN A 32 -14.34 29.54 -13.33
C GLN A 32 -13.41 30.52 -12.60
N LEU A 33 -12.11 30.39 -12.80
CA LEU A 33 -11.09 31.25 -12.21
C LEU A 33 -10.33 32.02 -13.29
N SER A 34 -10.10 33.31 -13.10
CA SER A 34 -9.32 34.14 -14.04
C SER A 34 -8.10 34.73 -13.35
N TYR A 35 -7.10 33.89 -13.13
CA TYR A 35 -5.82 34.29 -12.55
C TYR A 35 -4.70 34.23 -13.58
N PRO A 36 -3.75 35.21 -13.59
CA PRO A 36 -2.50 35.01 -14.29
C PRO A 36 -1.72 33.87 -13.62
N ALA A 37 -1.43 32.82 -14.39
CA ALA A 37 -0.70 31.64 -13.93
C ALA A 37 0.53 31.38 -14.80
N GLN A 38 1.63 30.94 -14.18
CA GLN A 38 2.85 30.59 -14.92
C GLN A 38 2.63 29.38 -15.82
N THR A 39 1.84 28.42 -15.34
CA THR A 39 1.42 27.23 -16.09
C THR A 39 -0.10 27.09 -16.02
N VAL A 40 -0.70 26.76 -17.15
CA VAL A 40 -2.13 26.43 -17.26
C VAL A 40 -2.25 25.03 -17.83
N ILE A 41 -2.97 24.16 -17.12
CA ILE A 41 -3.36 22.82 -17.58
C ILE A 41 -4.83 22.87 -17.89
N ASP A 42 -5.24 22.45 -19.07
CA ASP A 42 -6.65 22.18 -19.37
C ASP A 42 -6.93 20.69 -19.20
N ALA A 43 -7.70 20.34 -18.17
CA ALA A 43 -8.11 18.96 -17.92
C ALA A 43 -9.17 18.48 -18.92
N ARG A 44 -9.80 19.37 -19.71
CA ARG A 44 -10.78 19.02 -20.74
C ARG A 44 -11.92 18.12 -20.24
N GLY A 45 -12.36 18.34 -19.01
CA GLY A 45 -13.39 17.52 -18.36
C GLY A 45 -12.89 16.18 -17.80
N ALA A 46 -11.59 15.94 -17.82
CA ALA A 46 -10.98 14.77 -17.21
C ALA A 46 -11.08 14.81 -15.67
N LEU A 47 -11.12 13.62 -15.08
CA LEU A 47 -11.16 13.41 -13.65
C LEU A 47 -9.87 13.93 -13.01
N VAL A 48 -10.00 14.77 -11.98
CA VAL A 48 -8.90 15.22 -11.14
C VAL A 48 -9.11 14.72 -9.73
N THR A 49 -8.10 14.02 -9.20
CA THR A 49 -8.12 13.40 -7.87
C THR A 49 -6.87 13.80 -7.07
N PRO A 50 -6.90 13.67 -5.73
CA PRO A 50 -5.66 13.64 -4.98
C PRO A 50 -4.73 12.55 -5.51
N SER A 51 -3.42 12.69 -5.34
CA SER A 51 -2.46 11.66 -5.75
C SER A 51 -2.75 10.31 -5.13
N LEU A 52 -2.58 9.23 -5.90
CA LEU A 52 -2.77 7.87 -5.43
C LEU A 52 -1.73 7.50 -4.36
N ILE A 53 -2.05 6.48 -3.58
CA ILE A 53 -1.23 5.98 -2.48
C ILE A 53 -1.11 4.46 -2.61
N ASP A 54 0.10 3.94 -2.48
CA ASP A 54 0.35 2.50 -2.33
C ASP A 54 0.75 2.20 -0.88
N PRO A 55 -0.19 1.76 -0.03
CA PRO A 55 0.03 1.66 1.40
C PRO A 55 0.81 0.39 1.81
N HIS A 56 1.11 -0.52 0.87
CA HIS A 56 1.82 -1.77 1.17
C HIS A 56 2.53 -2.28 -0.08
N ILE A 57 3.86 -2.21 -0.08
CA ILE A 57 4.75 -2.73 -1.14
C ILE A 57 6.08 -3.22 -0.55
N HIS A 58 6.83 -4.08 -1.25
CA HIS A 58 8.19 -4.51 -0.83
C HIS A 58 9.28 -4.04 -1.80
N LEU A 59 9.74 -2.80 -1.66
CA LEU A 59 10.71 -2.20 -2.59
C LEU A 59 12.11 -2.84 -2.54
N ASP A 60 12.50 -3.47 -1.45
CA ASP A 60 13.79 -4.12 -1.29
C ASP A 60 13.98 -5.34 -2.20
N LYS A 61 12.89 -6.05 -2.50
CA LYS A 61 12.89 -7.32 -3.25
C LYS A 61 12.21 -7.26 -4.63
N VAL A 62 11.80 -6.09 -5.10
CA VAL A 62 11.21 -5.94 -6.45
C VAL A 62 12.17 -6.32 -7.57
N ASN A 63 11.61 -6.71 -8.72
CA ASN A 63 12.34 -6.93 -9.98
C ASN A 63 13.46 -7.99 -9.90
N ILE A 64 13.39 -8.93 -8.96
CA ILE A 64 14.39 -10.01 -8.83
C ILE A 64 14.05 -11.26 -9.65
N PHE A 65 12.81 -11.40 -10.14
CA PHE A 65 12.31 -12.64 -10.77
C PHE A 65 13.20 -13.18 -11.90
N ASP A 66 13.74 -12.31 -12.76
CA ASP A 66 14.55 -12.72 -13.93
C ASP A 66 16.04 -12.90 -13.61
N VAL A 67 16.50 -12.51 -12.41
CA VAL A 67 17.92 -12.57 -12.00
C VAL A 67 18.18 -13.62 -10.93
N VAL A 68 17.18 -14.44 -10.61
CA VAL A 68 17.27 -15.57 -9.68
C VAL A 68 16.97 -16.88 -10.39
N ARG A 69 17.29 -18.01 -9.74
CA ARG A 69 16.94 -19.33 -10.29
C ARG A 69 15.42 -19.47 -10.37
N LYS A 70 14.93 -20.22 -11.37
CA LYS A 70 13.50 -20.48 -11.54
C LYS A 70 12.96 -21.30 -10.36
N ASN A 71 11.74 -20.97 -9.94
CA ASN A 71 10.95 -21.81 -9.04
C ASN A 71 10.44 -23.02 -9.84
N VAL A 72 10.98 -24.22 -9.57
CA VAL A 72 10.68 -25.44 -10.34
C VAL A 72 9.50 -26.20 -9.75
N SER A 73 9.37 -26.25 -8.42
CA SER A 73 8.28 -26.92 -7.71
C SER A 73 6.98 -26.10 -7.71
N GLY A 74 7.08 -24.79 -7.90
CA GLY A 74 5.94 -23.86 -7.82
C GLY A 74 5.45 -23.60 -6.39
N THR A 75 6.22 -23.99 -5.36
CA THR A 75 5.82 -23.85 -3.95
C THR A 75 6.25 -22.49 -3.37
N LEU A 76 5.48 -22.00 -2.38
CA LEU A 76 5.83 -20.81 -1.60
C LEU A 76 7.18 -20.99 -0.88
N LYS A 77 7.43 -22.17 -0.33
CA LYS A 77 8.69 -22.50 0.34
C LYS A 77 9.89 -22.34 -0.61
N GLU A 78 9.83 -22.87 -1.83
CA GLU A 78 10.92 -22.70 -2.79
C GLU A 78 11.11 -21.22 -3.17
N ALA A 79 10.03 -20.45 -3.31
CA ALA A 79 10.10 -19.01 -3.58
C ALA A 79 10.87 -18.24 -2.50
N ILE A 80 10.67 -18.60 -1.21
CA ILE A 80 11.38 -18.03 -0.07
C ILE A 80 12.86 -18.41 -0.11
N GLU A 81 13.18 -19.68 -0.33
CA GLU A 81 14.58 -20.15 -0.40
C GLU A 81 15.36 -19.45 -1.54
N ILE A 82 14.71 -19.18 -2.68
CA ILE A 82 15.31 -18.41 -3.78
C ILE A 82 15.65 -16.98 -3.36
N ILE A 83 14.77 -16.34 -2.57
CA ILE A 83 15.04 -14.99 -2.04
C ILE A 83 16.23 -15.02 -1.09
N TRP A 84 16.32 -16.00 -0.19
CA TRP A 84 17.43 -16.09 0.76
C TRP A 84 18.78 -16.09 0.07
N ASP A 85 18.92 -16.80 -1.04
CA ASP A 85 20.17 -16.82 -1.81
C ASP A 85 20.49 -15.46 -2.42
N LYS A 86 19.51 -14.80 -3.03
CA LYS A 86 19.70 -13.45 -3.60
C LYS A 86 19.99 -12.40 -2.52
N LYS A 87 19.38 -12.54 -1.34
CA LYS A 87 19.47 -11.60 -0.22
C LYS A 87 20.86 -11.55 0.42
N LYS A 88 21.56 -12.68 0.47
CA LYS A 88 22.96 -12.76 0.95
C LYS A 88 23.91 -11.84 0.16
N ASP A 89 23.61 -11.63 -1.11
CA ASP A 89 24.42 -10.82 -2.03
C ASP A 89 23.85 -9.41 -2.25
N TYR A 90 22.89 -8.97 -1.43
CA TYR A 90 22.34 -7.63 -1.55
C TYR A 90 23.40 -6.55 -1.34
N THR A 91 23.35 -5.55 -2.21
CA THR A 91 24.07 -4.30 -2.06
C THR A 91 23.07 -3.16 -2.10
N THR A 92 23.41 -2.05 -1.45
CA THR A 92 22.60 -0.82 -1.46
C THR A 92 22.32 -0.36 -2.89
N GLU A 93 23.30 -0.49 -3.81
CA GLU A 93 23.17 -0.09 -5.21
C GLU A 93 22.22 -1.00 -6.01
N ASP A 94 22.29 -2.33 -5.80
CA ASP A 94 21.36 -3.29 -6.42
C ASP A 94 19.91 -3.01 -6.01
N ILE A 95 19.67 -2.83 -4.71
CA ILE A 95 18.34 -2.51 -4.17
C ILE A 95 17.85 -1.17 -4.72
N LEU A 96 18.70 -0.13 -4.64
CA LEU A 96 18.36 1.21 -5.14
C LEU A 96 17.95 1.17 -6.61
N THR A 97 18.72 0.49 -7.45
CA THR A 97 18.46 0.41 -8.90
C THR A 97 17.13 -0.30 -9.20
N ARG A 98 16.88 -1.44 -8.56
CA ARG A 98 15.64 -2.21 -8.78
C ARG A 98 14.41 -1.46 -8.28
N ALA A 99 14.51 -0.85 -7.10
CA ALA A 99 13.43 -0.11 -6.47
C ALA A 99 13.13 1.21 -7.19
N GLU A 100 14.16 1.86 -7.74
CA GLU A 100 14.01 3.09 -8.54
C GLU A 100 13.14 2.87 -9.77
N ASP A 101 13.31 1.76 -10.50
CA ASP A 101 12.43 1.41 -11.63
C ASP A 101 10.95 1.42 -11.23
N VAL A 102 10.63 0.72 -10.14
CA VAL A 102 9.25 0.59 -9.63
C VAL A 102 8.71 1.92 -9.12
N LEU A 103 9.52 2.68 -8.38
CA LEU A 103 9.14 4.01 -7.88
C LEU A 103 8.82 4.97 -9.03
N LEU A 104 9.66 5.00 -10.08
CA LEU A 104 9.44 5.86 -11.24
C LEU A 104 8.20 5.46 -12.06
N ARG A 105 7.90 4.16 -12.15
CA ARG A 105 6.64 3.67 -12.74
C ARG A 105 5.44 4.15 -11.92
N ALA A 106 5.48 3.98 -10.61
CA ALA A 106 4.41 4.41 -9.72
C ALA A 106 4.19 5.93 -9.75
N LEU A 107 5.28 6.71 -9.83
CA LEU A 107 5.25 8.16 -9.98
C LEU A 107 4.52 8.56 -11.27
N LYS A 108 4.86 7.94 -12.41
CA LYS A 108 4.15 8.13 -13.70
C LYS A 108 2.68 7.74 -13.59
N ASN A 109 2.41 6.70 -12.80
CA ASN A 109 1.09 6.18 -12.51
C ASN A 109 0.32 7.00 -11.45
N GLY A 110 0.85 8.15 -10.99
CA GLY A 110 0.13 9.08 -10.12
C GLY A 110 0.21 8.75 -8.63
N THR A 111 1.01 7.76 -8.22
CA THR A 111 1.30 7.50 -6.81
C THR A 111 2.36 8.47 -6.31
N LEU A 112 2.08 9.20 -5.23
CA LEU A 112 3.02 10.15 -4.60
C LEU A 112 3.33 9.84 -3.13
N ASN A 113 2.68 8.82 -2.56
CA ASN A 113 2.94 8.33 -1.21
C ASN A 113 2.95 6.81 -1.23
N MET A 114 3.90 6.23 -0.49
CA MET A 114 4.07 4.79 -0.38
C MET A 114 4.44 4.38 1.04
N ARG A 115 4.09 3.17 1.43
CA ARG A 115 4.67 2.50 2.60
C ARG A 115 5.29 1.19 2.15
N SER A 116 6.62 1.10 2.27
CA SER A 116 7.37 -0.10 1.93
C SER A 116 7.67 -0.91 3.18
N HIS A 117 7.31 -2.19 3.15
CA HIS A 117 7.84 -3.20 4.05
C HIS A 117 9.25 -3.54 3.56
N VAL A 118 10.20 -3.58 4.49
CA VAL A 118 11.61 -3.79 4.16
C VAL A 118 12.17 -4.83 5.11
N ASP A 119 12.72 -5.90 4.55
CA ASP A 119 13.10 -7.04 5.37
C ASP A 119 14.21 -6.71 6.38
N VAL A 120 14.05 -7.25 7.59
CA VAL A 120 15.00 -7.18 8.70
C VAL A 120 15.15 -8.59 9.29
N ASP A 121 16.26 -9.25 9.01
CA ASP A 121 16.57 -10.61 9.50
C ASP A 121 18.07 -10.88 9.47
N THR A 122 18.49 -12.04 9.99
CA THR A 122 19.91 -12.41 10.07
C THR A 122 20.55 -12.75 8.72
N ILE A 123 19.77 -12.86 7.64
CA ILE A 123 20.26 -13.12 6.28
C ILE A 123 20.73 -11.81 5.64
N GLY A 124 19.87 -10.80 5.62
CA GLY A 124 20.14 -9.49 5.02
C GLY A 124 20.67 -8.44 5.99
N GLY A 125 20.58 -8.69 7.30
CA GLY A 125 20.80 -7.68 8.33
C GLY A 125 19.92 -6.46 8.08
N LEU A 126 20.53 -5.28 8.07
CA LEU A 126 19.86 -4.01 7.72
C LEU A 126 20.12 -3.57 6.26
N LYS A 127 20.78 -4.40 5.45
CA LYS A 127 21.11 -4.03 4.06
C LYS A 127 19.89 -3.67 3.20
N PRO A 128 18.76 -4.41 3.26
CA PRO A 128 17.51 -4.00 2.62
C PRO A 128 17.09 -2.57 2.99
N LEU A 129 17.07 -2.27 4.30
CA LEU A 129 16.69 -0.97 4.84
C LEU A 129 17.59 0.15 4.36
N GLU A 130 18.91 -0.06 4.35
CA GLU A 130 19.87 0.90 3.82
C GLU A 130 19.61 1.24 2.35
N GLY A 131 19.31 0.22 1.52
CA GLY A 131 18.98 0.38 0.10
C GLY A 131 17.72 1.20 -0.13
N VAL A 132 16.63 0.85 0.52
CA VAL A 132 15.35 1.56 0.36
C VAL A 132 15.39 2.95 1.00
N LYS A 133 16.15 3.13 2.09
CA LYS A 133 16.39 4.46 2.68
C LYS A 133 17.19 5.36 1.73
N ALA A 134 18.19 4.83 1.01
CA ALA A 134 18.89 5.59 -0.02
C ALA A 134 17.95 6.05 -1.14
N LEU A 135 17.00 5.19 -1.55
CA LEU A 135 15.95 5.54 -2.50
C LEU A 135 15.05 6.66 -1.96
N ARG A 136 14.60 6.54 -0.70
CA ARG A 136 13.79 7.56 -0.02
C ARG A 136 14.47 8.92 -0.08
N GLU A 137 15.75 9.02 0.28
CA GLU A 137 16.48 10.29 0.24
C GLU A 137 16.64 10.84 -1.17
N LYS A 138 16.91 9.98 -2.16
CA LYS A 138 17.04 10.37 -3.58
C LYS A 138 15.74 10.98 -4.12
N TYR A 139 14.58 10.42 -3.74
CA TYR A 139 13.27 10.79 -4.31
C TYR A 139 12.33 11.57 -3.39
N ARG A 140 12.75 11.95 -2.17
CA ARG A 140 11.93 12.69 -1.18
C ARG A 140 11.24 13.97 -1.69
N HIS A 141 11.75 14.53 -2.79
CA HIS A 141 11.19 15.74 -3.41
C HIS A 141 9.99 15.47 -4.32
N VAL A 142 9.74 14.20 -4.69
CA VAL A 142 8.62 13.77 -5.54
C VAL A 142 7.80 12.62 -4.97
N MET A 143 8.32 11.85 -4.01
CA MET A 143 7.65 10.71 -3.38
C MET A 143 7.84 10.76 -1.87
N ASP A 144 6.76 10.61 -1.11
CA ASP A 144 6.84 10.32 0.34
C ASP A 144 6.86 8.80 0.55
N LEU A 145 7.88 8.30 1.25
CA LEU A 145 8.05 6.87 1.48
C LEU A 145 8.19 6.58 2.99
N GLN A 146 7.20 5.89 3.55
CA GLN A 146 7.30 5.30 4.90
C GLN A 146 7.97 3.93 4.82
N LEU A 147 8.86 3.63 5.77
CA LEU A 147 9.60 2.37 5.84
C LEU A 147 9.15 1.58 7.06
N VAL A 148 8.65 0.36 6.83
CA VAL A 148 8.31 -0.60 7.87
C VAL A 148 9.50 -1.53 8.09
N ALA A 149 10.01 -1.62 9.32
CA ALA A 149 11.00 -2.63 9.69
C ALA A 149 10.30 -4.00 9.76
N PHE A 150 10.52 -4.88 8.78
CA PHE A 150 9.70 -6.07 8.59
C PHE A 150 10.46 -7.38 8.85
N PRO A 151 10.16 -8.13 9.91
CA PRO A 151 10.84 -9.38 10.26
C PRO A 151 10.25 -10.57 9.50
N GLN A 152 10.54 -10.65 8.20
CA GLN A 152 10.01 -11.68 7.28
C GLN A 152 10.19 -13.12 7.80
N GLU A 153 11.31 -13.43 8.44
CA GLU A 153 11.64 -14.77 8.95
C GLU A 153 11.08 -15.08 10.35
N GLY A 154 10.33 -14.14 10.93
CA GLY A 154 9.93 -14.16 12.34
C GLY A 154 10.98 -13.51 13.24
N ILE A 155 10.57 -13.06 14.42
CA ILE A 155 11.44 -12.46 15.43
C ILE A 155 12.05 -13.53 16.33
N LEU A 156 11.25 -14.50 16.77
CA LEU A 156 11.70 -15.57 17.67
C LEU A 156 12.28 -16.74 16.90
N LYS A 157 11.67 -17.07 15.76
CA LYS A 157 12.14 -18.09 14.82
C LYS A 157 13.51 -17.79 14.19
N ASP A 158 13.90 -16.51 14.11
CA ASP A 158 15.22 -16.07 13.62
C ASP A 158 16.06 -15.48 14.78
N PRO A 159 16.88 -16.31 15.48
CA PRO A 159 17.66 -15.86 16.62
C PRO A 159 18.61 -14.70 16.28
N GLY A 160 18.31 -13.52 16.82
CA GLY A 160 19.05 -12.27 16.58
C GLY A 160 18.22 -11.21 15.83
N CYS A 161 17.10 -11.59 15.22
CA CYS A 161 16.20 -10.65 14.53
C CYS A 161 15.65 -9.58 15.45
N GLU A 162 15.31 -9.89 16.71
CA GLU A 162 14.83 -8.88 17.67
C GLU A 162 15.81 -7.70 17.79
N ALA A 163 17.12 -7.97 17.97
CA ALA A 163 18.12 -6.91 18.05
C ALA A 163 18.20 -6.07 16.77
N LEU A 164 18.04 -6.71 15.61
CA LEU A 164 17.99 -6.02 14.31
C LEU A 164 16.74 -5.16 14.17
N MET A 165 15.58 -5.58 14.68
CA MET A 165 14.35 -4.78 14.69
C MET A 165 14.51 -3.49 15.50
N TRP A 166 15.13 -3.56 16.68
CA TRP A 166 15.50 -2.38 17.46
C TRP A 166 16.45 -1.46 16.66
N GLN A 167 17.51 -2.03 16.08
CA GLN A 167 18.48 -1.27 15.27
C GLN A 167 17.84 -0.65 14.01
N ALA A 168 16.86 -1.31 13.40
CA ALA A 168 16.15 -0.80 12.22
C ALA A 168 15.37 0.48 12.55
N MET A 169 14.72 0.53 13.72
CA MET A 169 14.06 1.74 14.20
C MET A 169 15.08 2.85 14.50
N GLU A 170 16.21 2.55 15.14
CA GLU A 170 17.31 3.51 15.33
C GLU A 170 17.90 4.03 14.01
N ALA A 171 17.95 3.17 13.00
CA ALA A 171 18.41 3.48 11.66
C ALA A 171 17.38 4.30 10.84
N GLY A 172 16.20 4.59 11.39
CA GLY A 172 15.20 5.49 10.80
C GLY A 172 14.15 4.80 9.95
N ALA A 173 13.78 3.57 10.29
CA ALA A 173 12.46 3.03 9.95
C ALA A 173 11.36 3.83 10.69
N ASP A 174 10.20 4.00 10.05
CA ASP A 174 9.12 4.87 10.54
C ASP A 174 8.04 4.07 11.29
N VAL A 175 7.88 2.79 10.93
CA VAL A 175 6.79 1.92 11.38
C VAL A 175 7.37 0.56 11.80
N VAL A 176 6.84 0.00 12.89
CA VAL A 176 7.24 -1.33 13.36
C VAL A 176 6.44 -2.40 12.62
N GLY A 177 7.12 -3.32 11.96
CA GLY A 177 6.51 -4.46 11.30
C GLY A 177 6.45 -5.72 12.14
N GLY A 178 5.81 -6.74 11.58
CA GLY A 178 5.70 -8.06 12.20
C GLY A 178 5.17 -9.10 11.21
N MET A 179 5.38 -10.37 11.54
CA MET A 179 4.84 -11.54 10.83
C MET A 179 4.54 -12.67 11.83
N PRO A 180 3.64 -12.45 12.81
CA PRO A 180 3.46 -13.36 13.94
C PRO A 180 3.02 -14.77 13.54
N ALA A 181 2.35 -14.93 12.39
CA ALA A 181 1.96 -16.22 11.84
C ALA A 181 3.15 -17.07 11.32
N ASN A 182 4.34 -16.48 11.12
CA ASN A 182 5.52 -17.25 10.69
C ASN A 182 6.31 -17.87 11.86
N GLU A 183 5.91 -17.58 13.10
CA GLU A 183 6.56 -18.12 14.30
C GLU A 183 6.32 -19.62 14.50
N HIS A 184 7.14 -20.25 15.36
CA HIS A 184 7.07 -21.69 15.61
C HIS A 184 5.81 -22.16 16.33
N SER A 185 5.24 -21.32 17.18
CA SER A 185 4.11 -21.68 18.03
C SER A 185 3.21 -20.47 18.32
N PRO A 186 1.94 -20.69 18.75
CA PRO A 186 1.07 -19.59 19.19
C PRO A 186 1.62 -18.77 20.36
N ASP A 187 2.45 -19.36 21.23
CA ASP A 187 3.11 -18.62 22.31
C ASP A 187 4.20 -17.69 21.78
N ASP A 188 4.96 -18.15 20.79
CA ASP A 188 5.94 -17.34 20.08
C ASP A 188 5.26 -16.23 19.27
N SER A 189 4.13 -16.51 18.60
CA SER A 189 3.32 -15.48 17.94
C SER A 189 2.86 -14.40 18.93
N ARG A 190 2.43 -14.77 20.14
CA ARG A 190 2.10 -13.79 21.18
C ARG A 190 3.33 -13.01 21.65
N ALA A 191 4.49 -13.66 21.76
CA ALA A 191 5.73 -12.99 22.12
C ALA A 191 6.17 -12.00 21.03
N HIS A 192 6.06 -12.38 19.76
CA HIS A 192 6.34 -11.55 18.59
C HIS A 192 5.50 -10.27 18.65
N VAL A 193 4.18 -10.40 18.80
CA VAL A 193 3.28 -9.24 18.93
C VAL A 193 3.74 -8.35 20.08
N ARG A 194 3.99 -8.91 21.27
CA ARG A 194 4.47 -8.11 22.43
C ARG A 194 5.77 -7.34 22.12
N ILE A 195 6.75 -7.98 21.49
CA ILE A 195 8.03 -7.35 21.12
C ILE A 195 7.79 -6.17 20.16
N CYS A 196 6.98 -6.35 19.13
CA CYS A 196 6.65 -5.26 18.22
C CYS A 196 5.99 -4.07 18.94
N PHE A 197 5.10 -4.33 19.91
CA PHE A 197 4.50 -3.27 20.72
C PHE A 197 5.51 -2.63 21.69
N ASP A 198 6.44 -3.38 22.27
CA ASP A 198 7.51 -2.83 23.12
C ASP A 198 8.41 -1.87 22.31
N ILE A 199 8.73 -2.24 21.07
CA ILE A 199 9.48 -1.38 20.13
C ILE A 199 8.64 -0.15 19.78
N ALA A 200 7.37 -0.33 19.41
CA ALA A 200 6.50 0.78 19.02
C ALA A 200 6.33 1.80 20.16
N GLU A 201 6.16 1.34 21.41
CA GLU A 201 6.11 2.20 22.59
C GLU A 201 7.40 2.98 22.81
N LYS A 202 8.56 2.32 22.64
CA LYS A 202 9.86 2.98 22.83
C LYS A 202 10.09 4.12 21.85
N TYR A 203 9.69 3.96 20.59
CA TYR A 203 9.92 4.95 19.52
C TYR A 203 8.71 5.83 19.20
N ASP A 204 7.60 5.68 19.94
CA ASP A 204 6.32 6.32 19.62
C ASP A 204 5.87 6.06 18.17
N ALA A 205 6.06 4.84 17.69
CA ALA A 205 5.82 4.45 16.31
C ALA A 205 4.44 3.80 16.13
N ASP A 206 3.92 3.88 14.89
CA ASP A 206 2.78 3.07 14.47
C ASP A 206 3.27 1.65 14.13
N ILE A 207 2.32 0.71 14.03
CA ILE A 207 2.57 -0.71 13.74
C ILE A 207 1.89 -1.09 12.41
N ASP A 208 2.58 -1.86 11.57
CA ASP A 208 2.01 -2.44 10.34
C ASP A 208 2.55 -3.86 10.10
N MET A 209 1.74 -4.88 10.40
CA MET A 209 2.16 -6.27 10.37
C MET A 209 1.58 -7.03 9.18
N HIS A 210 2.31 -8.03 8.70
CA HIS A 210 1.75 -9.12 7.90
C HIS A 210 1.01 -10.07 8.83
N VAL A 211 -0.32 -10.06 8.78
CA VAL A 211 -1.17 -10.80 9.71
C VAL A 211 -1.88 -11.92 8.99
N ASP A 212 -1.69 -13.15 9.45
CA ASP A 212 -2.40 -14.35 9.01
C ASP A 212 -2.55 -14.47 7.47
N GLU A 213 -1.45 -14.25 6.72
CA GLU A 213 -1.38 -14.44 5.26
C GLU A 213 -1.35 -15.93 4.88
N THR A 214 -2.43 -16.63 5.23
CA THR A 214 -2.61 -18.07 5.04
C THR A 214 -4.09 -18.40 4.91
N ASP A 215 -4.40 -19.58 4.37
CA ASP A 215 -5.76 -20.12 4.24
C ASP A 215 -6.21 -20.95 5.44
N ASP A 216 -5.34 -21.12 6.44
CA ASP A 216 -5.60 -21.92 7.63
C ASP A 216 -6.42 -21.12 8.66
N PRO A 217 -7.65 -21.56 9.00
CA PRO A 217 -8.54 -20.84 9.91
C PRO A 217 -8.10 -20.85 11.38
N PHE A 218 -7.04 -21.59 11.72
CA PHE A 218 -6.50 -21.66 13.08
C PHE A 218 -5.38 -20.67 13.37
N TYR A 219 -4.88 -19.96 12.35
CA TYR A 219 -3.99 -18.82 12.55
C TYR A 219 -4.80 -17.62 13.02
N ARG A 220 -4.62 -17.26 14.29
CA ARG A 220 -5.46 -16.30 15.03
C ARG A 220 -4.68 -15.08 15.52
N THR A 221 -3.62 -14.70 14.82
CA THR A 221 -2.73 -13.63 15.28
C THR A 221 -3.38 -12.25 15.18
N LEU A 222 -4.38 -12.07 14.32
CA LEU A 222 -5.21 -10.86 14.27
C LEU A 222 -5.91 -10.57 15.61
N GLU A 223 -6.45 -11.59 16.29
CA GLU A 223 -7.04 -11.41 17.61
C GLU A 223 -5.98 -10.95 18.63
N MET A 224 -4.80 -11.57 18.60
CA MET A 224 -3.69 -11.25 19.52
C MET A 224 -3.23 -9.80 19.36
N ILE A 225 -3.18 -9.31 18.13
CA ILE A 225 -2.82 -7.93 17.81
C ILE A 225 -3.87 -6.95 18.35
N ALA A 226 -5.16 -7.24 18.12
CA ALA A 226 -6.24 -6.40 18.62
C ALA A 226 -6.28 -6.36 20.16
N ASP A 227 -6.03 -7.50 20.83
CA ASP A 227 -5.93 -7.58 22.28
C ASP A 227 -4.78 -6.74 22.82
N GLU A 228 -3.58 -6.84 22.22
CA GLU A 228 -2.42 -6.09 22.70
C GLU A 228 -2.59 -4.57 22.43
N ALA A 229 -3.21 -4.19 21.30
CA ALA A 229 -3.57 -2.80 21.01
C ALA A 229 -4.51 -2.20 22.05
N LEU A 230 -5.58 -2.92 22.40
CA LEU A 230 -6.53 -2.49 23.44
C LEU A 230 -5.86 -2.38 24.80
N LYS A 231 -5.05 -3.38 25.17
CA LYS A 231 -4.36 -3.45 26.45
C LYS A 231 -3.35 -2.30 26.65
N ARG A 232 -2.63 -1.91 25.60
CA ARG A 232 -1.61 -0.85 25.64
C ARG A 232 -2.15 0.54 25.26
N GLY A 233 -3.40 0.62 24.82
CA GLY A 233 -4.00 1.87 24.35
C GLY A 233 -3.45 2.36 23.01
N TRP A 234 -2.94 1.47 22.16
CA TRP A 234 -2.43 1.79 20.81
C TRP A 234 -3.57 1.94 19.78
N ILE A 235 -4.65 2.59 20.19
CA ILE A 235 -5.90 2.69 19.43
C ILE A 235 -5.68 3.52 18.17
N GLY A 236 -6.03 2.97 17.00
CA GLY A 236 -5.89 3.68 15.73
C GLY A 236 -4.44 3.83 15.27
N ARG A 237 -3.52 3.01 15.78
CA ARG A 237 -2.08 3.06 15.45
C ARG A 237 -1.53 1.73 14.93
N VAL A 238 -2.41 0.79 14.63
CA VAL A 238 -2.06 -0.56 14.17
C VAL A 238 -2.75 -0.83 12.85
N THR A 239 -1.97 -1.29 11.88
CA THR A 239 -2.42 -1.79 10.59
C THR A 239 -2.16 -3.30 10.51
N ALA A 240 -3.14 -4.04 10.00
CA ALA A 240 -3.06 -5.45 9.69
C ALA A 240 -3.11 -5.64 8.17
N GLY A 241 -1.97 -6.00 7.59
CA GLY A 241 -1.84 -6.39 6.19
C GLY A 241 -2.30 -7.83 5.95
N HIS A 242 -2.84 -8.09 4.77
CA HIS A 242 -3.34 -9.39 4.27
C HIS A 242 -4.60 -9.89 4.98
N THR A 243 -4.46 -10.46 6.18
CA THR A 243 -5.53 -11.09 6.97
C THR A 243 -6.34 -12.14 6.21
N CYS A 244 -5.68 -12.89 5.32
CA CYS A 244 -6.31 -13.89 4.46
C CYS A 244 -7.09 -14.95 5.26
N ALA A 245 -6.56 -15.39 6.39
CA ALA A 245 -7.17 -16.42 7.22
C ALA A 245 -8.55 -16.01 7.75
N LEU A 246 -8.81 -14.70 7.91
CA LEU A 246 -10.10 -14.18 8.36
C LEU A 246 -11.25 -14.65 7.43
N ALA A 247 -10.99 -14.81 6.13
CA ALA A 247 -11.97 -15.34 5.18
C ALA A 247 -12.23 -16.85 5.35
N ALA A 248 -11.33 -17.58 6.01
CA ALA A 248 -11.48 -19.00 6.33
C ALA A 248 -12.06 -19.25 7.73
N TYR A 249 -12.07 -18.26 8.62
CA TYR A 249 -12.62 -18.39 9.96
C TYR A 249 -14.09 -18.80 9.94
N ASP A 250 -14.50 -19.51 10.99
CA ASP A 250 -15.90 -19.63 11.37
C ASP A 250 -16.54 -18.24 11.51
N ASP A 251 -17.76 -18.06 11.01
CA ASP A 251 -18.42 -16.76 10.91
C ASP A 251 -18.66 -16.08 12.27
N HIS A 252 -18.95 -16.87 13.30
CA HIS A 252 -19.15 -16.32 14.64
C HIS A 252 -17.81 -15.78 15.19
N TYR A 253 -16.74 -16.56 15.03
CA TYR A 253 -15.41 -16.12 15.45
C TYR A 253 -14.91 -14.93 14.63
N ALA A 254 -15.12 -14.91 13.30
CA ALA A 254 -14.79 -13.78 12.44
C ALA A 254 -15.49 -12.50 12.90
N SER A 255 -16.81 -12.56 13.15
CA SER A 255 -17.59 -11.42 13.65
C SER A 255 -17.04 -10.87 14.97
N TYR A 256 -16.71 -11.76 15.90
CA TYR A 256 -16.12 -11.39 17.19
C TYR A 256 -14.74 -10.71 17.02
N VAL A 257 -13.87 -11.24 16.15
CA VAL A 257 -12.55 -10.62 15.89
C VAL A 257 -12.70 -9.27 15.19
N ILE A 258 -13.61 -9.14 14.21
CA ILE A 258 -13.90 -7.87 13.53
C ILE A 258 -14.40 -6.81 14.54
N GLU A 259 -15.31 -7.16 15.43
CA GLU A 259 -15.79 -6.24 16.48
C GLU A 259 -14.65 -5.80 17.40
N LYS A 260 -13.76 -6.72 17.77
CA LYS A 260 -12.57 -6.41 18.57
C LYS A 260 -11.62 -5.46 17.83
N CYS A 261 -11.36 -5.70 16.55
CA CYS A 261 -10.55 -4.83 15.70
C CYS A 261 -11.17 -3.43 15.56
N ALA A 262 -12.50 -3.33 15.45
CA ALA A 262 -13.20 -2.05 15.42
C ALA A 262 -13.01 -1.26 16.73
N LYS A 263 -13.10 -1.92 17.90
CA LYS A 263 -12.81 -1.29 19.20
C LYS A 263 -11.37 -0.81 19.30
N ALA A 264 -10.43 -1.59 18.78
CA ALA A 264 -9.01 -1.24 18.73
C ALA A 264 -8.68 -0.19 17.64
N GLN A 265 -9.63 0.11 16.74
CA GLN A 265 -9.43 0.87 15.51
C GLN A 265 -8.24 0.35 14.69
N VAL A 266 -8.10 -0.98 14.62
CA VAL A 266 -7.12 -1.61 13.72
C VAL A 266 -7.51 -1.30 12.29
N ARG A 267 -6.55 -0.85 11.49
CA ARG A 267 -6.69 -0.57 10.06
C ARG A 267 -6.31 -1.80 9.24
N PHE A 268 -6.84 -1.93 8.03
CA PHE A 268 -6.60 -3.11 7.20
C PHE A 268 -6.05 -2.72 5.84
N ILE A 269 -5.10 -3.52 5.35
CA ILE A 269 -4.64 -3.45 3.97
C ILE A 269 -4.77 -4.86 3.38
N THR A 270 -5.70 -5.05 2.45
CA THR A 270 -5.80 -6.30 1.67
C THR A 270 -4.89 -6.22 0.45
N ASN A 271 -4.31 -7.32 -0.03
CA ASN A 271 -3.41 -7.29 -1.19
C ASN A 271 -3.90 -8.21 -2.33
N PRO A 272 -5.07 -7.94 -2.95
CA PRO A 272 -5.75 -8.93 -3.79
C PRO A 272 -4.96 -9.38 -5.02
N VAL A 273 -4.17 -8.49 -5.61
CA VAL A 273 -3.33 -8.84 -6.78
C VAL A 273 -2.36 -9.97 -6.46
N THR A 274 -1.77 -9.97 -5.26
CA THR A 274 -0.86 -11.03 -4.79
C THR A 274 -1.64 -12.18 -4.15
N ASN A 275 -2.57 -11.90 -3.25
CA ASN A 275 -3.23 -12.96 -2.47
C ASN A 275 -4.10 -13.89 -3.34
N LEU A 276 -4.74 -13.39 -4.41
CA LEU A 276 -5.46 -14.27 -5.37
C LEU A 276 -4.54 -15.28 -6.08
N LEU A 277 -3.23 -15.01 -6.12
CA LEU A 277 -2.21 -15.88 -6.71
C LEU A 277 -1.56 -16.79 -5.67
N LEU A 278 -1.44 -16.36 -4.42
CA LEU A 278 -0.77 -17.13 -3.36
C LEU A 278 -1.72 -18.05 -2.58
N GLN A 279 -2.96 -17.62 -2.40
CA GLN A 279 -3.96 -18.35 -1.63
C GLN A 279 -4.78 -19.31 -2.52
N GLY A 280 -5.52 -20.23 -1.91
CA GLY A 280 -6.27 -21.29 -2.57
C GLY A 280 -5.40 -22.38 -3.23
N ARG A 281 -4.07 -22.31 -3.13
CA ARG A 281 -3.13 -23.22 -3.79
C ARG A 281 -3.20 -24.67 -3.31
N LEU A 282 -3.70 -24.87 -2.09
CA LEU A 282 -3.88 -26.21 -1.49
C LEU A 282 -5.33 -26.71 -1.59
N ASP A 283 -6.25 -25.89 -2.10
CA ASP A 283 -7.63 -26.32 -2.33
C ASP A 283 -7.72 -27.28 -3.54
N LYS A 284 -8.80 -28.06 -3.59
CA LYS A 284 -9.16 -28.85 -4.77
C LYS A 284 -10.14 -28.09 -5.66
N GLN A 285 -11.42 -28.35 -5.54
CA GLN A 285 -12.50 -27.53 -6.09
C GLN A 285 -13.69 -27.57 -5.13
N PRO A 286 -14.36 -26.44 -4.87
CA PRO A 286 -14.03 -25.08 -5.34
C PRO A 286 -12.72 -24.54 -4.75
N ILE A 287 -11.99 -23.71 -5.51
CA ILE A 287 -10.82 -22.97 -5.03
C ILE A 287 -11.31 -21.66 -4.41
N ARG A 288 -10.93 -21.38 -3.17
CA ARG A 288 -11.28 -20.13 -2.50
C ARG A 288 -10.53 -18.93 -3.11
N ARG A 289 -11.06 -17.73 -2.89
CA ARG A 289 -10.39 -16.48 -3.30
C ARG A 289 -9.18 -16.17 -2.44
N GLY A 290 -9.28 -16.42 -1.14
CA GLY A 290 -8.19 -16.19 -0.18
C GLY A 290 -7.84 -14.71 0.05
N ILE A 291 -8.77 -13.78 -0.20
CA ILE A 291 -8.65 -12.40 0.27
C ILE A 291 -9.51 -12.22 1.54
N THR A 292 -9.18 -11.25 2.38
CA THR A 292 -9.92 -10.98 3.63
C THR A 292 -11.38 -10.53 3.41
N ARG A 293 -12.15 -10.42 4.49
CA ARG A 293 -13.58 -10.07 4.53
C ARG A 293 -13.82 -8.56 4.36
N VAL A 294 -13.38 -7.98 3.23
CA VAL A 294 -13.38 -6.52 2.97
C VAL A 294 -14.71 -5.84 3.29
N LYS A 295 -15.84 -6.39 2.81
CA LYS A 295 -17.16 -5.77 3.03
C LYS A 295 -17.58 -5.79 4.50
N GLU A 296 -17.35 -6.90 5.21
CA GLU A 296 -17.68 -7.02 6.63
C GLU A 296 -16.84 -6.06 7.49
N LEU A 297 -15.57 -5.87 7.13
CA LEU A 297 -14.70 -4.88 7.77
C LEU A 297 -15.22 -3.45 7.55
N LEU A 298 -15.56 -3.10 6.30
CA LEU A 298 -16.14 -1.79 5.97
C LEU A 298 -17.47 -1.54 6.68
N ASP A 299 -18.35 -2.54 6.72
CA ASP A 299 -19.65 -2.47 7.41
C ASP A 299 -19.49 -2.29 8.94
N ALA A 300 -18.38 -2.77 9.51
CA ALA A 300 -18.00 -2.54 10.90
C ALA A 300 -17.38 -1.14 11.16
N GLY A 301 -17.28 -0.29 10.13
CA GLY A 301 -16.69 1.06 10.22
C GLY A 301 -15.16 1.06 10.28
N ILE A 302 -14.51 -0.03 9.89
CA ILE A 302 -13.05 -0.15 9.88
C ILE A 302 -12.49 0.45 8.58
N LEU A 303 -11.37 1.18 8.69
CA LEU A 303 -10.62 1.66 7.53
C LEU A 303 -9.93 0.49 6.83
N VAL A 304 -10.28 0.27 5.57
CA VAL A 304 -9.69 -0.76 4.71
C VAL A 304 -9.09 -0.09 3.48
N SER A 305 -7.88 -0.47 3.11
CA SER A 305 -7.20 -0.07 1.87
C SER A 305 -6.61 -1.30 1.18
N PHE A 306 -5.86 -1.11 0.10
CA PHE A 306 -5.17 -2.20 -0.58
C PHE A 306 -3.84 -1.78 -1.18
N GLY A 307 -2.87 -2.70 -1.20
CA GLY A 307 -1.53 -2.48 -1.73
C GLY A 307 -1.20 -3.31 -2.97
N GLN A 308 -0.17 -2.87 -3.69
CA GLN A 308 0.43 -3.65 -4.77
C GLN A 308 1.18 -4.89 -4.24
N ASP A 309 1.74 -4.77 -3.03
CA ASP A 309 2.53 -5.78 -2.33
C ASP A 309 3.79 -6.21 -3.08
N CYS A 310 3.68 -7.16 -4.01
CA CYS A 310 4.81 -7.68 -4.75
C CYS A 310 4.91 -7.07 -6.16
N VAL A 311 6.13 -6.89 -6.64
CA VAL A 311 6.42 -6.47 -8.02
C VAL A 311 7.56 -7.29 -8.60
N LYS A 312 7.21 -8.25 -9.46
CA LYS A 312 8.15 -9.09 -10.22
C LYS A 312 9.22 -9.70 -9.30
N ASP A 313 8.76 -10.34 -8.25
CA ASP A 313 9.58 -11.10 -7.30
C ASP A 313 9.21 -12.59 -7.34
N THR A 314 9.78 -13.40 -6.46
CA THR A 314 9.57 -14.86 -6.48
C THR A 314 8.17 -15.29 -6.01
N PHE A 315 7.42 -14.39 -5.36
CA PHE A 315 6.04 -14.64 -4.94
C PHE A 315 5.05 -14.26 -6.05
N TYR A 316 5.32 -13.17 -6.76
CA TYR A 316 4.42 -12.61 -7.76
C TYR A 316 5.17 -12.12 -9.00
N PRO A 317 4.96 -12.74 -10.18
CA PRO A 317 5.70 -12.43 -11.39
C PRO A 317 5.23 -11.15 -12.11
N TYR A 318 4.11 -10.56 -11.68
CA TYR A 318 3.51 -9.37 -12.31
C TYR A 318 3.75 -8.11 -11.47
N GLY A 319 2.89 -7.10 -11.61
CA GLY A 319 2.93 -5.86 -10.84
C GLY A 319 3.41 -4.69 -11.67
N SER A 320 2.48 -3.81 -12.06
CA SER A 320 2.78 -2.61 -12.83
C SER A 320 3.14 -1.40 -11.95
N ALA A 321 2.91 -1.49 -10.63
CA ALA A 321 2.92 -0.35 -9.71
C ALA A 321 1.88 0.71 -10.14
N ASP A 322 0.66 0.24 -10.42
CA ASP A 322 -0.48 1.05 -10.82
C ASP A 322 -1.65 0.82 -9.86
N MET A 323 -1.94 1.77 -8.97
CA MET A 323 -3.03 1.63 -8.01
C MET A 323 -4.43 1.59 -8.64
N LEU A 324 -4.63 2.06 -9.88
CA LEU A 324 -5.89 1.86 -10.60
C LEU A 324 -6.03 0.40 -11.09
N GLN A 325 -4.93 -0.28 -11.42
CA GLN A 325 -4.95 -1.72 -11.70
C GLN A 325 -5.27 -2.50 -10.42
N VAL A 326 -4.62 -2.17 -9.30
CA VAL A 326 -4.90 -2.83 -8.02
C VAL A 326 -6.35 -2.57 -7.58
N ALA A 327 -6.87 -1.37 -7.82
CA ALA A 327 -8.28 -1.04 -7.56
C ALA A 327 -9.24 -1.87 -8.39
N ASN A 328 -8.92 -2.07 -9.67
CA ASN A 328 -9.72 -2.92 -10.55
C ASN A 328 -9.78 -4.36 -10.02
N VAL A 329 -8.63 -4.96 -9.72
CA VAL A 329 -8.58 -6.33 -9.19
C VAL A 329 -9.29 -6.44 -7.84
N THR A 330 -9.11 -5.45 -6.96
CA THR A 330 -9.78 -5.40 -5.65
C THR A 330 -11.30 -5.35 -5.79
N ALA A 331 -11.83 -4.50 -6.68
CA ALA A 331 -13.26 -4.41 -6.93
C ALA A 331 -13.87 -5.77 -7.34
N HIS A 332 -13.16 -6.54 -8.17
CA HIS A 332 -13.59 -7.88 -8.56
C HIS A 332 -13.47 -8.88 -7.40
N ALA A 333 -12.33 -8.90 -6.72
CA ALA A 333 -12.03 -9.86 -5.66
C ALA A 333 -12.99 -9.71 -4.47
N ALA A 334 -13.22 -8.47 -4.04
CA ALA A 334 -14.12 -8.10 -2.94
C ALA A 334 -15.59 -7.95 -3.35
N GLN A 335 -15.90 -8.11 -4.65
CA GLN A 335 -17.24 -8.00 -5.22
C GLN A 335 -17.91 -6.64 -4.96
N MET A 336 -17.15 -5.56 -5.16
CA MET A 336 -17.57 -4.18 -4.98
C MET A 336 -17.97 -3.57 -6.33
N SER A 337 -19.27 -3.53 -6.62
CA SER A 337 -19.82 -3.17 -7.93
C SER A 337 -20.97 -2.16 -7.92
N LEU A 338 -21.53 -1.87 -6.74
CA LEU A 338 -22.56 -0.83 -6.58
C LEU A 338 -21.93 0.57 -6.71
N PRO A 339 -22.69 1.60 -7.14
CA PRO A 339 -22.14 2.94 -7.30
C PRO A 339 -21.41 3.49 -6.05
N PRO A 340 -21.93 3.35 -4.81
CA PRO A 340 -21.20 3.77 -3.61
C PRO A 340 -19.95 2.93 -3.32
N GLU A 341 -19.98 1.64 -3.67
CA GLU A 341 -18.83 0.74 -3.49
C GLU A 341 -17.69 1.11 -4.45
N ILE A 342 -18.01 1.55 -5.67
CA ILE A 342 -17.00 2.02 -6.64
C ILE A 342 -16.30 3.28 -6.12
N GLU A 343 -17.04 4.22 -5.55
CA GLU A 343 -16.46 5.39 -4.90
C GLU A 343 -15.58 4.98 -3.71
N THR A 344 -16.06 4.05 -2.88
CA THR A 344 -15.29 3.49 -1.76
C THR A 344 -13.96 2.90 -2.25
N VAL A 345 -13.96 2.08 -3.30
CA VAL A 345 -12.71 1.50 -3.87
C VAL A 345 -11.72 2.59 -4.29
N TYR A 346 -12.20 3.74 -4.78
CA TYR A 346 -11.32 4.85 -5.13
C TYR A 346 -10.79 5.57 -3.88
N ASP A 347 -11.61 5.73 -2.84
CA ASP A 347 -11.19 6.26 -1.53
C ASP A 347 -10.14 5.37 -0.86
N MET A 348 -10.26 4.04 -1.03
CA MET A 348 -9.29 3.05 -0.55
C MET A 348 -7.87 3.26 -1.10
N VAL A 349 -7.67 3.93 -2.26
CA VAL A 349 -6.32 4.28 -2.79
C VAL A 349 -6.00 5.77 -2.71
N THR A 350 -6.87 6.54 -2.05
CA THR A 350 -6.68 7.97 -1.85
C THR A 350 -6.91 8.37 -0.41
N THR A 351 -8.10 8.85 -0.05
CA THR A 351 -8.42 9.42 1.26
C THR A 351 -8.32 8.41 2.40
N THR A 352 -8.83 7.19 2.22
CA THR A 352 -8.73 6.13 3.24
C THR A 352 -7.29 5.68 3.42
N ALA A 353 -6.53 5.51 2.34
CA ALA A 353 -5.11 5.17 2.42
C ALA A 353 -4.31 6.28 3.14
N ALA A 354 -4.63 7.54 2.87
CA ALA A 354 -4.01 8.68 3.54
C ALA A 354 -4.28 8.69 5.04
N GLU A 355 -5.49 8.32 5.47
CA GLU A 355 -5.84 8.18 6.88
C GLU A 355 -5.09 7.02 7.54
N ILE A 356 -4.96 5.89 6.84
CA ILE A 356 -4.18 4.73 7.32
C ILE A 356 -2.70 5.09 7.51
N LEU A 357 -2.13 5.85 6.57
CA LEU A 357 -0.76 6.34 6.64
C LEU A 357 -0.60 7.58 7.54
N LYS A 358 -1.70 8.12 8.07
CA LYS A 358 -1.77 9.36 8.87
C LYS A 358 -1.11 10.55 8.20
N LEU A 359 -1.31 10.67 6.88
CA LEU A 359 -0.80 11.78 6.11
C LEU A 359 -1.51 13.08 6.52
N LYS A 360 -0.74 14.16 6.60
CA LYS A 360 -1.25 15.51 6.86
C LYS A 360 -1.44 16.27 5.55
N ASP A 361 -2.40 17.18 5.52
CA ASP A 361 -2.64 18.09 4.39
C ASP A 361 -2.91 17.39 3.05
N TYR A 362 -3.46 16.16 3.09
CA TYR A 362 -3.83 15.35 1.92
C TYR A 362 -5.28 15.56 1.49
N GLY A 363 -5.52 15.70 0.18
CA GLY A 363 -6.84 15.85 -0.42
C GLY A 363 -6.95 17.05 -1.36
N LEU A 364 -8.14 17.28 -1.91
CA LEU A 364 -8.45 18.38 -2.82
C LEU A 364 -9.29 19.47 -2.16
N ASP A 365 -8.75 20.06 -1.09
CA ASP A 365 -9.38 21.19 -0.39
C ASP A 365 -8.46 22.40 -0.36
N VAL A 366 -9.05 23.59 -0.26
CA VAL A 366 -8.29 24.84 -0.09
C VAL A 366 -7.41 24.75 1.17
N GLY A 367 -6.15 25.14 1.05
CA GLY A 367 -5.13 25.06 2.09
C GLY A 367 -4.32 23.76 2.09
N LYS A 368 -4.78 22.70 1.43
CA LYS A 368 -4.05 21.43 1.34
C LYS A 368 -2.91 21.50 0.33
N LYS A 369 -1.94 20.58 0.46
CA LYS A 369 -0.84 20.44 -0.49
C LYS A 369 -1.38 20.10 -1.87
N ALA A 370 -0.85 20.75 -2.90
CA ALA A 370 -1.27 20.53 -4.29
C ALA A 370 -0.62 19.26 -4.89
N ASN A 371 -1.02 18.11 -4.34
CA ASN A 371 -0.62 16.77 -4.76
C ASN A 371 -1.79 16.09 -5.47
N LEU A 372 -1.84 16.21 -6.79
CA LEU A 372 -3.02 15.82 -7.56
C LEU A 372 -2.67 15.16 -8.89
N VAL A 373 -3.63 14.44 -9.44
CA VAL A 373 -3.50 13.66 -10.65
C VAL A 373 -4.65 14.00 -11.59
N VAL A 374 -4.33 14.26 -12.86
CA VAL A 374 -5.31 14.37 -13.94
C VAL A 374 -5.37 13.03 -14.65
N VAL A 375 -6.44 12.26 -14.40
CA VAL A 375 -6.65 10.92 -14.94
C VAL A 375 -7.44 11.02 -16.23
N ASN A 376 -7.03 10.32 -17.31
CA ASN A 376 -7.75 10.32 -18.58
C ASN A 376 -9.07 9.51 -18.54
N ALA A 377 -9.97 9.91 -17.64
CA ALA A 377 -11.28 9.30 -17.37
C ALA A 377 -12.30 10.38 -17.04
N LYS A 378 -13.60 10.05 -17.10
CA LYS A 378 -14.69 10.98 -16.74
C LYS A 378 -15.11 10.89 -15.27
N ASP A 379 -14.98 9.71 -14.67
CA ASP A 379 -15.42 9.40 -13.32
C ASP A 379 -14.56 8.27 -12.72
N ALA A 380 -14.77 7.97 -11.44
CA ALA A 380 -14.02 6.93 -10.73
C ALA A 380 -14.20 5.53 -11.36
N ARG A 381 -15.41 5.23 -11.84
CA ARG A 381 -15.72 3.97 -12.53
C ARG A 381 -14.89 3.80 -13.80
N ASP A 382 -14.85 4.83 -14.66
CA ASP A 382 -14.05 4.81 -15.88
C ASP A 382 -12.55 4.74 -15.56
N ALA A 383 -12.09 5.45 -14.54
CA ALA A 383 -10.70 5.38 -14.08
C ALA A 383 -10.32 3.95 -13.64
N ILE A 384 -11.17 3.27 -12.87
CA ILE A 384 -10.93 1.89 -12.41
C ILE A 384 -11.03 0.90 -13.58
N ARG A 385 -12.11 0.93 -14.38
CA ARG A 385 -12.35 -0.10 -15.39
C ARG A 385 -11.39 0.00 -16.58
N LEU A 386 -11.02 1.21 -17.00
CA LEU A 386 -10.15 1.44 -18.15
C LEU A 386 -8.68 1.45 -17.75
N THR A 387 -8.38 1.75 -16.48
CA THR A 387 -7.00 1.95 -15.99
C THR A 387 -6.20 2.86 -16.94
N PRO A 388 -6.73 4.07 -17.28
CA PRO A 388 -6.15 4.87 -18.33
C PRO A 388 -4.90 5.61 -17.86
N GLU A 389 -4.22 6.26 -18.78
CA GLU A 389 -3.02 7.04 -18.51
C GLU A 389 -3.32 8.23 -17.59
N ARG A 390 -2.30 8.62 -16.82
CA ARG A 390 -2.31 9.84 -16.02
C ARG A 390 -1.69 10.95 -16.83
N LEU A 391 -2.54 11.88 -17.30
CA LEU A 391 -2.15 12.97 -18.20
C LEU A 391 -1.17 13.92 -17.52
N PHE A 392 -1.41 14.20 -16.24
CA PHE A 392 -0.52 15.01 -15.42
C PHE A 392 -0.48 14.45 -14.00
N VAL A 393 0.72 14.39 -13.44
CA VAL A 393 0.96 14.14 -12.02
C VAL A 393 1.64 15.36 -11.45
N ILE A 394 1.08 15.91 -10.38
CA ILE A 394 1.51 17.18 -9.79
C ILE A 394 1.86 16.95 -8.33
N ARG A 395 3.06 17.37 -7.94
CA ARG A 395 3.57 17.36 -6.57
C ARG A 395 3.84 18.79 -6.13
N GLU A 396 3.15 19.25 -5.10
CA GLU A 396 3.27 20.60 -4.52
C GLU A 396 3.29 21.68 -5.62
N GLY A 397 2.32 21.59 -6.54
CA GLY A 397 2.13 22.54 -7.64
C GLY A 397 3.13 22.44 -8.80
N LYS A 398 4.04 21.46 -8.80
CA LYS A 398 4.97 21.19 -9.91
C LYS A 398 4.54 19.94 -10.65
N ILE A 399 4.54 20.01 -11.98
CA ILE A 399 4.32 18.82 -12.82
C ILE A 399 5.54 17.91 -12.69
N VAL A 400 5.35 16.70 -12.18
CA VAL A 400 6.41 15.67 -12.03
C VAL A 400 6.32 14.58 -13.09
N ALA A 401 5.15 14.39 -13.69
CA ALA A 401 4.96 13.57 -14.89
C ALA A 401 3.90 14.17 -15.81
N LYS A 402 4.09 14.01 -17.12
CA LYS A 402 3.15 14.39 -18.16
C LYS A 402 3.07 13.27 -19.20
N THR A 403 1.85 12.90 -19.57
CA THR A 403 1.58 11.88 -20.58
C THR A 403 0.72 12.46 -21.70
N THR A 404 1.07 12.13 -22.94
CA THR A 404 0.25 12.44 -24.13
C THR A 404 -0.14 11.13 -24.78
N VAL A 405 -1.42 10.99 -25.12
CA VAL A 405 -1.97 9.80 -25.79
C VAL A 405 -2.47 10.18 -27.16
N GLU A 406 -2.05 9.45 -28.18
CA GLU A 406 -2.53 9.56 -29.56
C GLU A 406 -3.01 8.19 -30.03
N THR A 407 -4.22 8.12 -30.56
CA THR A 407 -4.81 6.87 -31.07
C THR A 407 -5.35 7.11 -32.47
N GLY A 408 -4.72 6.47 -33.45
CA GLY A 408 -5.20 6.45 -34.84
C GLY A 408 -6.02 5.20 -35.11
N LEU A 409 -7.24 5.37 -35.62
CA LEU A 409 -8.03 4.27 -36.18
C LEU A 409 -7.85 4.27 -37.70
N PHE A 410 -7.31 3.18 -38.25
CA PHE A 410 -7.13 2.99 -39.70
C PHE A 410 -8.19 2.02 -40.21
N ILE A 411 -9.46 2.42 -40.07
CA ILE A 411 -10.64 1.64 -40.49
C ILE A 411 -11.34 2.27 -41.69
#